data_AF-A0A8T9DA50-F1
#
_entry.id   AF-A0A8T9DA50-F1
#
_cell.length_a   1.000
_cell.length_b   1.000
_cell.length_c   1.000
_cell.angle_alpha   90.00
_cell.angle_beta   90.00
_cell.angle_gamma   90.00
#
_symmetry.space_group_name_H-M   'P 1'
#
loop_
_entity.id
_entity.type
_entity.pdbx_description
1 polymer ?
#
loop_
_entity_poly.entity_id
_entity_poly.type
_entity_poly.pdbx_seq_one_letter_code
_entity_poly.pdbx_strand_id
1 'polypeptide(L)' 'MNVIRLIAKEFFGMFVDDGNLALLALVLVAAVLAAVKLLALPPLLGGALLLVGCLAILLQSVRRAASATNR' A
#
# COMPACT_ATOMS: atom_id res chain seq x y z
N MET A 1 4.56 5.80 -29.21
CA MET A 1 5.36 5.98 -27.97
C MET A 1 4.81 7.20 -27.25
N ASN A 2 3.88 7.02 -26.31
CA ASN A 2 3.34 8.13 -25.53
C ASN A 2 4.16 8.21 -24.25
N VAL A 3 4.81 9.35 -24.01
CA VAL A 3 5.61 9.61 -22.80
C VAL A 3 4.81 9.31 -21.54
N ILE A 4 3.51 9.61 -21.56
CA ILE A 4 2.55 9.28 -20.49
C ILE A 4 2.50 7.78 -20.20
N ARG A 5 2.50 6.92 -21.23
CA ARG A 5 2.44 5.46 -21.08
C ARG A 5 3.75 4.90 -20.51
N LEU A 6 4.88 5.54 -20.84
CA LEU A 6 6.19 5.13 -20.33
C LEU A 6 6.34 5.50 -18.85
N ILE A 7 5.98 6.72 -18.47
CA ILE A 7 5.98 7.19 -17.07
C ILE A 7 5.05 6.32 -16.23
N ALA A 8 3.84 6.04 -16.72
CA ALA A 8 2.92 5.14 -16.02
C ALA A 8 3.54 3.75 -15.82
N LYS A 9 4.15 3.17 -16.85
CA LYS A 9 4.76 1.84 -16.76
C LYS A 9 5.91 1.79 -15.76
N GLU A 10 6.81 2.78 -15.76
CA GLU A 10 7.93 2.83 -14.79
C GLU A 10 7.44 3.10 -13.37
N PHE A 11 6.43 3.96 -13.20
CA PHE A 11 5.81 4.20 -11.91
C PHE A 11 5.17 2.92 -11.36
N PHE A 12 4.32 2.25 -12.14
CA PHE A 12 3.75 0.96 -11.74
C PHE A 12 4.81 -0.13 -11.57
N GLY A 13 5.89 -0.08 -12.35
CA GLY A 13 7.07 -0.94 -12.22
C GLY A 13 7.69 -0.84 -10.83
N MET A 14 8.02 0.37 -10.35
CA MET A 14 8.57 0.58 -9.01
C MET A 14 7.64 0.07 -7.89
N PHE A 15 6.32 0.27 -8.01
CA PHE A 15 5.36 -0.21 -7.01
C PHE A 15 5.26 -1.75 -6.96
N VAL A 16 5.46 -2.41 -8.11
CA VAL A 16 5.45 -3.86 -8.24
C VAL A 16 6.80 -4.47 -7.82
N ASP A 17 7.92 -3.82 -8.17
CA ASP A 17 9.29 -4.23 -7.83
C ASP A 17 9.61 -4.06 -6.34
N ASP A 18 9.05 -3.03 -5.68
CA ASP A 18 9.07 -2.90 -4.20
C ASP A 18 8.23 -3.98 -3.49
N GLY A 19 7.75 -4.98 -4.23
CA GLY A 19 7.31 -6.25 -3.68
C GLY A 19 5.89 -6.20 -3.13
N ASN A 20 4.93 -5.74 -3.94
CA ASN A 20 3.50 -5.69 -3.62
C ASN A 20 3.14 -4.75 -2.44
N LEU A 21 4.13 -4.09 -1.84
CA LEU A 21 3.97 -3.39 -0.58
C LEU A 21 3.28 -2.04 -0.73
N ALA A 22 3.81 -1.22 -1.63
CA ALA A 22 3.29 0.11 -1.90
C ALA A 22 1.88 0.04 -2.52
N LEU A 23 1.62 -1.01 -3.33
CA LEU A 23 0.30 -1.28 -3.89
C LEU A 23 -0.72 -1.64 -2.80
N LEU A 24 -0.35 -2.52 -1.86
CA LEU A 24 -1.20 -2.87 -0.71
C LEU A 24 -1.48 -1.67 0.18
N ALA A 25 -0.49 -0.80 0.41
CA ALA A 25 -0.67 0.42 1.20
C ALA A 25 -1.63 1.40 0.52
N LEU A 26 -1.52 1.57 -0.80
CA LEU A 26 -2.45 2.39 -1.60
C LEU A 26 -3.89 1.86 -1.50
N VAL A 27 -4.08 0.54 -1.63
CA VAL A 27 -5.39 -0.10 -1.51
C VAL A 27 -5.96 0.07 -0.11
N LEU A 28 -5.14 -0.13 0.93
CA LEU A 28 -5.54 0.09 2.33
C LEU A 28 -6.00 1.54 2.53
N VAL A 29 -5.22 2.52 2.06
CA VAL A 29 -5.57 3.94 2.18
C VAL A 29 -6.88 4.25 1.48
N ALA A 30 -7.07 3.76 0.25
CA ALA A 30 -8.32 3.94 -0.50
C ALA A 30 -9.53 3.31 0.23
N ALA A 31 -9.36 2.10 0.79
CA ALA A 31 -10.40 1.40 1.52
C ALA A 31 -10.78 2.14 2.82
N VAL A 32 -9.81 2.62 3.59
CA VAL A 32 -10.10 3.38 4.82
C VAL A 32 -10.71 4.74 4.50
N LEU A 33 -10.25 5.42 3.45
CA LEU A 33 -10.84 6.68 3.00
C LEU A 33 -12.31 6.48 2.60
N ALA A 34 -12.61 5.42 1.86
CA ALA A 34 -13.97 5.02 1.50
C ALA A 34 -14.81 4.73 2.75
N ALA A 35 -14.28 3.98 3.73
CA ALA A 35 -14.98 3.68 4.98
C ALA A 35 -15.30 4.95 5.78
N VAL A 36 -14.36 5.89 5.90
CA VAL A 36 -14.58 7.14 6.65
C VAL A 36 -15.56 8.07 5.91
N LYS A 37 -15.44 8.19 4.57
CA LYS A 37 -16.24 9.14 3.78
C LYS A 37 -17.62 8.63 3.38
N LEU A 38 -17.77 7.34 3.09
CA LEU A 38 -19.04 6.75 2.63
C LEU A 38 -19.83 6.12 3.77
N LEU A 39 -19.16 5.57 4.78
CA LEU A 39 -19.80 4.90 5.92
C LEU A 39 -19.89 5.77 7.19
N ALA A 40 -19.46 7.04 7.10
CA ALA A 40 -19.42 7.99 8.22
C ALA A 40 -18.70 7.45 9.47
N LEU A 41 -17.68 6.61 9.27
CA LEU A 41 -16.90 6.04 10.35
C LEU A 41 -16.20 7.18 11.13
N PRO A 42 -16.15 7.11 12.48
CA PRO A 42 -15.42 8.09 13.28
C PRO A 42 -13.98 8.27 12.78
N PRO A 43 -13.52 9.51 12.54
CA PRO A 43 -12.19 9.76 11.96
C PRO A 43 -11.04 9.13 12.77
N LEU A 44 -11.18 9.03 14.09
CA LEU A 44 -10.21 8.35 14.96
C LEU A 44 -10.07 6.86 14.64
N LEU A 45 -11.17 6.16 14.36
CA LEU A 45 -11.14 4.75 14.00
C LEU A 45 -10.51 4.55 12.62
N GLY A 46 -10.78 5.44 11.67
CA GLY A 46 -10.10 5.46 10.38
C GLY A 46 -8.58 5.65 10.53
N GLY A 47 -8.15 6.62 11.34
CA GLY A 47 -6.74 6.84 11.64
C GLY A 47 -6.06 5.63 12.29
N ALA A 48 -6.72 5.00 13.26
CA ALA A 48 -6.22 3.80 13.91
C ALA A 48 -6.09 2.62 12.93
N LEU A 49 -7.09 2.44 12.06
CA LEU A 49 -7.10 1.39 11.04
C LEU A 49 -5.99 1.59 10.00
N LEU A 50 -5.73 2.84 9.58
CA LEU A 50 -4.58 3.17 8.74
C LEU A 50 -3.26 2.87 9.42
N LEU A 51 -3.11 3.29 10.68
CA LEU A 51 -1.87 3.08 11.44
C LEU A 51 -1.57 1.59 11.57
N VAL A 52 -2.53 0.80 12.04
CA VAL A 52 -2.39 -0.65 12.21
C VAL A 52 -2.19 -1.35 10.88
N GLY A 53 -2.96 -0.99 9.85
CA GLY A 53 -2.84 -1.60 8.52
C GLY A 53 -1.49 -1.29 7.86
N CYS A 54 -0.98 -0.07 8.00
CA CYS A 54 0.33 0.30 7.46
C CYS A 54 1.46 -0.44 8.19
N LEU A 55 1.39 -0.56 9.52
CA LEU A 55 2.32 -1.38 10.31
C LEU A 55 2.30 -2.86 9.91
N ALA A 56 1.11 -3.44 9.70
CA ALA A 56 0.98 -4.83 9.27
C ALA A 56 1.60 -5.07 7.89
N ILE A 57 1.36 -4.17 6.95
CA ILE A 57 1.94 -4.20 5.60
C ILE A 57 3.47 -4.15 5.72
N LEU A 58 4.02 -3.16 6.44
CA LEU A 58 5.46 -3.01 6.68
C LEU A 58 6.08 -4.28 7.28
N LEU A 59 5.45 -4.87 8.29
CA LEU A 59 5.93 -6.10 8.92
C LEU A 59 5.96 -7.27 7.94
N GLN A 60 4.94 -7.38 7.08
CA GLN A 60 4.89 -8.38 6.02
C GLN A 60 6.00 -8.16 4.98
N SER A 61 6.30 -6.90 4.64
CA SER A 61 7.44 -6.56 3.76
C SER A 61 8.75 -7.06 4.32
N VAL A 62 9.03 -6.67 5.57
CA VAL A 62 10.30 -6.95 6.22
C VAL A 62 10.46 -8.46 6.38
N ARG A 63 9.40 -9.17 6.75
CA ARG A 63 9.41 -10.64 6.82
C ARG A 63 9.68 -11.28 5.47
N ARG A 64 9.02 -10.81 4.40
CA ARG A 64 9.23 -11.32 3.04
C ARG A 64 10.66 -11.08 2.57
N ALA A 65 11.17 -9.86 2.74
CA ALA A 65 12.55 -9.49 2.39
C ALA A 65 13.58 -10.31 3.19
N ALA A 66 13.37 -10.46 4.50
CA ALA A 66 14.22 -11.29 5.35
C ALA A 66 14.18 -12.78 4.97
N SER A 67 13.04 -13.30 4.50
CA SER A 67 12.94 -14.68 4.01
C SER A 67 13.59 -14.89 2.64
N ALA A 68 13.59 -13.85 1.79
CA ALA A 68 14.22 -13.90 0.47
C ALA A 68 15.75 -13.79 0.55
N THR A 69 16.29 -13.08 1.54
CA THR A 69 17.75 -12.92 1.72
C THR A 69 18.46 -14.15 2.31
N ASN A 70 17.71 -15.12 2.85
CA ASN A 70 18.24 -16.30 3.52
C ASN A 70 18.24 -17.55 2.62
N ARG A 71 18.18 -17.35 1.29
CA ARG A 71 18.22 -18.37 0.25
C ARG A 71 19.36 -18.06 -0.71
#